data_AF-A0A4R5U394-F1
#
_entry.id   AF-A0A4R5U394-F1
#
_cell.length_a   1.000
_cell.length_b   1.000
_cell.length_c   1.000
_cell.angle_alpha   90.00
_cell.angle_beta   90.00
_cell.angle_gamma   90.00
#
_symmetry.space_group_name_H-M   'P 1'
#
loop_
_entity.id
_entity.type
_entity.pdbx_description
1 polymer ?
#
loop_
_entity_poly.entity_id
_entity_poly.type
_entity_poly.pdbx_seq_one_letter_code
_entity_poly.pdbx_strand_id
1 'polypeptide(L)'
;MSLEETWDKLDQPTRRWITTNRGCAVLPRTVAGAVRRAAGHPESDSQHGQMELTPEDLRFIARKSDEAAGQQLAAPLNPPLPQG
;
A
#
# COMPACT_ATOMS: atom_id res chain seq x y z
N MET A 1 13.61 -7.50 4.80
CA MET A 1 12.15 -7.57 4.97
C MET A 1 11.55 -6.86 3.78
N SER A 2 10.79 -7.55 2.94
CA SER A 2 10.19 -6.97 1.74
C SER A 2 8.72 -6.61 2.01
N LEU A 3 8.26 -5.51 1.42
CA LEU A 3 6.86 -5.06 1.55
C LEU A 3 5.89 -6.11 0.99
N GLU A 4 6.27 -6.85 -0.04
CA GLU A 4 5.47 -7.92 -0.65
C GLU A 4 5.06 -9.01 0.36
N GLU A 5 6.00 -9.49 1.17
CA GLU A 5 5.80 -10.54 2.18
C GLU A 5 4.87 -10.11 3.32
N THR A 6 4.82 -8.80 3.60
CA THR A 6 3.97 -8.22 4.63
C THR A 6 2.68 -7.64 4.09
N TRP A 7 2.56 -7.46 2.77
CA TRP A 7 1.43 -6.83 2.11
C TRP A 7 0.11 -7.50 2.49
N ASP A 8 0.07 -8.84 2.51
CA ASP A 8 -1.11 -9.62 2.87
C ASP A 8 -1.51 -9.50 4.36
N LYS A 9 -0.58 -9.06 5.21
CA LYS A 9 -0.80 -8.85 6.64
C LYS A 9 -1.16 -7.40 6.98
N LEU A 10 -1.08 -6.48 6.02
CA LEU A 10 -1.43 -5.06 6.21
C LEU A 10 -2.94 -4.86 6.25
N ASP A 11 -3.41 -3.92 7.05
CA ASP A 11 -4.79 -3.46 6.97
C ASP A 11 -5.12 -2.83 5.61
N GLN A 12 -6.37 -3.00 5.18
CA GLN A 12 -6.91 -2.39 3.96
C GLN A 12 -6.66 -0.86 3.86
N PRO A 13 -6.86 -0.03 4.89
CA PRO A 13 -6.54 1.40 4.83
C PRO A 13 -5.05 1.66 4.55
N THR A 14 -4.16 0.86 5.11
CA THR A 14 -2.71 0.97 4.91
C THR A 14 -2.33 0.64 3.47
N ARG A 15 -2.83 -0.48 2.94
CA ARG A 15 -2.62 -0.88 1.54
C ARG A 15 -3.12 0.21 0.59
N ARG A 16 -4.33 0.74 0.86
CA ARG A 16 -4.92 1.82 0.07
C ARG A 16 -4.05 3.07 0.07
N TRP A 17 -3.60 3.52 1.25
CA TRP A 17 -2.71 4.68 1.37
C TRP A 17 -1.43 4.49 0.55
N ILE A 18 -0.81 3.31 0.63
CA ILE A 18 0.40 2.99 -0.13
C ILE A 18 0.12 3.01 -1.64
N THR A 19 -0.99 2.39 -2.08
CA THR A 19 -1.35 2.38 -3.50
C THR A 19 -1.71 3.77 -4.04
N THR A 20 -2.29 4.64 -3.23
CA THR A 20 -2.62 6.02 -3.62
C THR A 20 -1.37 6.90 -3.69
N ASN A 21 -0.37 6.64 -2.85
CA ASN A 21 0.84 7.45 -2.73
C ASN A 21 2.05 6.78 -3.43
N ARG A 22 1.90 6.47 -4.73
CA ARG A 22 2.89 5.75 -5.54
C ARG A 22 4.26 6.46 -5.67
N GLY A 23 4.30 7.78 -5.44
CA GLY A 23 5.52 8.59 -5.49
C GLY A 23 6.24 8.74 -4.15
N CYS A 24 5.73 8.14 -3.08
CA CYS A 24 6.29 8.29 -1.75
C CYS A 24 7.45 7.29 -1.56
N ALA A 25 8.69 7.76 -1.68
CA ALA A 25 9.89 6.93 -1.45
C ALA A 25 10.11 6.55 0.03
N VAL A 26 9.45 7.28 0.95
CA VAL A 26 9.60 7.12 2.39
C VAL A 26 8.23 6.94 3.01
N LEU A 27 8.00 5.83 3.70
CA LEU A 27 6.76 5.61 4.43
C LEU A 27 6.72 6.47 5.71
N PRO A 28 5.63 7.20 5.96
CA PRO A 28 5.43 7.90 7.21
C PRO A 28 5.29 6.91 8.37
N ARG A 29 5.58 7.37 9.59
CA ARG A 29 5.65 6.53 10.80
C ARG A 29 4.46 5.61 11.00
N THR A 30 3.25 6.10 10.75
CA THR A 30 2.03 5.31 10.90
C THR A 30 2.01 4.08 9.97
N VAL A 31 2.42 4.26 8.71
CA VAL A 31 2.42 3.20 7.70
C VAL A 31 3.61 2.26 7.90
N ALA A 32 4.79 2.82 8.19
CA ALA A 32 5.98 2.06 8.56
C ALA A 32 5.75 1.17 9.80
N GLY A 33 5.04 1.69 10.81
CA GLY A 33 4.66 0.96 12.01
C GLY A 33 3.72 -0.21 11.70
N ALA A 34 2.69 0.01 10.88
CA ALA A 34 1.79 -1.06 10.44
C ALA A 34 2.53 -2.17 9.67
N VAL A 35 3.45 -1.79 8.77
CA VAL A 35 4.29 -2.72 8.02
C VAL A 35 5.20 -3.54 8.94
N ARG A 36 5.85 -2.92 9.92
CA ARG A 36 6.68 -3.63 10.91
C ARG A 36 5.88 -4.55 11.82
N ARG A 37 4.72 -4.10 12.30
CA ARG A 37 3.79 -4.92 13.09
C ARG A 37 3.35 -6.16 12.30
N ALA A 38 3.02 -5.98 11.02
CA ALA A 38 2.70 -7.08 10.11
C ALA A 38 3.88 -8.06 9.91
N ALA A 39 5.12 -7.58 9.93
CA ALA A 39 6.33 -8.43 9.90
C ALA A 39 6.68 -9.09 11.23
N GLY A 40 6.05 -8.70 12.34
CA GLY A 40 6.46 -9.12 13.67
C GLY A 40 7.81 -8.56 14.10
N HIS A 41 8.29 -7.48 13.48
CA HIS A 41 9.52 -6.81 13.90
C HIS A 41 9.21 -5.66 14.86
N PRO A 42 9.90 -5.53 16.00
CA PRO A 42 9.78 -4.35 16.86
C PRO A 42 10.19 -3.09 16.08
N GLU A 43 9.62 -1.94 16.44
CA GLU A 43 9.89 -0.65 15.79
C GLU A 43 11.41 -0.38 15.77
N SER A 44 12.07 -0.65 14.64
CA SER A 44 13.48 -0.32 14.44
C SER A 44 13.73 1.17 14.64
N ASP A 45 14.88 1.46 15.22
CA ASP A 45 15.39 2.75 15.70
C ASP A 45 15.71 3.76 14.57
N SER A 46 15.00 3.67 13.43
CA SER A 46 15.03 4.70 12.40
C SER A 46 14.59 6.00 13.08
N GLN A 47 15.51 6.95 13.24
CA GLN A 47 15.47 8.06 14.21
C GLN A 47 14.18 8.92 14.20
N HIS A 48 13.32 8.79 13.17
CA HIS A 48 12.04 9.50 13.01
C HIS A 48 10.81 8.57 12.88
N GLY A 49 10.99 7.25 13.03
CA GLY A 49 9.96 6.23 12.79
C GLY A 49 9.60 6.03 11.32
N GLN A 50 10.32 6.67 10.40
CA GLN A 50 10.12 6.53 8.95
C GLN A 50 10.79 5.25 8.44
N MET A 51 10.23 4.68 7.37
CA MET A 51 10.81 3.53 6.68
C MET A 51 11.12 3.92 5.24
N GLU A 52 12.40 3.84 4.87
CA GLU A 52 12.83 4.00 3.49
C GLU A 52 12.42 2.76 2.70
N LEU A 53 11.77 2.97 1.57
CA LEU A 53 11.41 1.89 0.66
C LEU A 53 12.59 1.58 -0.23
N THR A 54 12.87 0.30 -0.39
CA THR A 54 13.86 -0.12 -1.38
C THR A 54 13.27 0.08 -2.79
N PRO A 55 14.11 0.20 -3.84
CA PRO A 55 13.61 0.23 -5.22
C PRO A 55 12.74 -0.98 -5.57
N GLU A 56 12.94 -2.11 -4.90
CA GLU A 56 12.12 -3.32 -5.04
C GLU A 56 10.72 -3.17 -4.44
N ASP A 57 10.59 -2.45 -3.33
CA ASP A 57 9.29 -2.13 -2.75
C ASP A 57 8.56 -1.10 -3.62
N LEU A 58 9.28 -0.11 -4.16
CA LEU A 58 8.69 0.91 -5.04
C LEU A 58 8.09 0.30 -6.32
N ARG A 59 8.77 -0.64 -6.97
CA ARG A 59 8.21 -1.36 -8.13
C ARG A 59 6.97 -2.17 -7.74
N PHE A 60 6.95 -2.77 -6.55
CA PHE A 60 5.82 -3.54 -6.06
C PHE A 60 4.61 -2.66 -5.79
N ILE A 61 4.82 -1.51 -5.13
CA ILE A 61 3.78 -0.49 -4.91
C ILE A 61 3.24 -0.02 -6.25
N ALA A 62 4.12 0.29 -7.21
CA ALA A 62 3.69 0.71 -8.54
C ALA A 62 2.79 -0.33 -9.21
N ARG A 63 3.15 -1.61 -9.14
CA ARG A 63 2.32 -2.71 -9.65
C ARG A 63 0.97 -2.78 -8.92
N LYS A 64 0.95 -2.75 -7.59
CA LYS A 64 -0.28 -2.83 -6.78
C LYS A 64 -1.21 -1.63 -6.99
N SER A 65 -0.66 -0.44 -7.10
CA SER A 65 -1.40 0.76 -7.48
C SER A 65 -2.01 0.65 -8.87
N ASP A 66 -1.33 -0.04 -9.80
CA ASP A 66 -1.80 -0.22 -11.17
C ASP A 66 -2.98 -1.18 -11.20
N GLU A 67 -2.88 -2.27 -10.45
CA GLU A 67 -3.98 -3.20 -10.23
C GLU A 67 -5.17 -2.50 -9.55
N ALA A 68 -4.92 -1.70 -8.52
CA ALA A 68 -5.97 -0.94 -7.83
C ALA A 68 -6.67 0.07 -8.76
N ALA A 69 -5.92 0.75 -9.64
CA ALA A 69 -6.49 1.61 -10.68
C ALA A 69 -7.27 0.78 -11.72
N GLY A 70 -6.70 -0.36 -12.14
CA GLY A 70 -7.28 -1.37 -13.02
C GLY A 70 -8.61 -1.95 -12.54
N GLN A 71 -8.74 -2.20 -11.25
CA GLN A 71 -10.01 -2.61 -10.65
C GLN A 71 -11.04 -1.47 -10.58
N GLN A 72 -10.59 -0.21 -10.49
CA GLN A 72 -11.49 0.94 -10.53
C GLN A 72 -12.04 1.23 -11.94
N LEU A 73 -11.28 0.93 -13.00
CA LEU A 73 -11.76 1.04 -14.39
C LEU A 73 -12.51 -0.20 -14.89
N ALA A 74 -12.34 -1.35 -14.24
CA ALA A 74 -13.12 -2.56 -14.50
C ALA A 74 -14.47 -2.58 -13.77
N ALA A 75 -14.73 -1.65 -12.84
CA ALA A 75 -16.08 -1.39 -12.38
C ALA A 75 -16.89 -0.87 -13.59
N PRO A 76 -18.03 -1.48 -13.94
CA PRO A 76 -18.81 -1.03 -15.09
C PRO A 76 -19.18 0.43 -14.86
N LEU A 77 -18.65 1.31 -15.72
CA LEU A 77 -18.94 2.75 -15.77
C LEU A 77 -20.40 3.08 -16.12
N ASN A 78 -21.31 2.10 -16.03
CA ASN A 78 -22.71 2.25 -16.32
C ASN A 78 -23.53 1.53 -15.23
N PRO A 79 -24.17 2.26 -14.29
CA PRO A 79 -25.26 1.66 -13.52
C PRO A 79 -26.40 1.28 -14.47
N PRO A 80 -27.07 0.13 -14.32
CA PRO A 80 -28.28 -0.15 -15.09
C PRO A 80 -29.30 0.96 -14.78
N LEU A 81 -29.79 1.62 -15.82
CA LEU A 81 -30.89 2.58 -15.73
C LEU A 81 -32.06 1.92 -14.99
N PRO A 82 -32.70 2.60 -14.01
CA PRO A 82 -33.91 2.07 -13.40
C PRO A 82 -34.98 1.90 -14.48
N GLN A 83 -35.38 0.66 -14.72
CA GLN A 83 -36.56 0.35 -15.52
C GLN A 83 -37.76 0.33 -14.57
N GLY A 84 -38.60 1.37 -14.63
CA GLY A 84 -39.87 1.44 -13.90
C GLY A 84 -40.06 2.72 -13.12
#